data_AF-A0A3D8VB19-F1
#
_entry.id   AF-A0A3D8VB19-F1
#
_cell.length_a   1.000
_cell.length_b   1.000
_cell.length_c   1.000
_cell.angle_alpha   90.00
_cell.angle_beta   90.00
_cell.angle_gamma   90.00
#
_symmetry.space_group_name_H-M   'P 1'
#
loop_
_entity.id
_entity.type
_entity.pdbx_description
1 polymer ?
#
loop_
_entity_poly.entity_id
_entity_poly.type
_entity_poly.pdbx_seq_one_letter_code
_entity_poly.pdbx_strand_id
1 'polypeptide(L)'
;MESRRPARFRRACGFHAVDEGGALRPAGRIASRFVGHSIGRACSFLRRRPHLPSGSAPMSHPIAIDVLLEPDPVTQARARELNAALRADHPAGFAFDATHLPHVTLVQRYVYEHDLDALLAGIASVAETQNPLALSLDVTGVQVRVDGDTGSASWRIAPSPALQALADDCLATAQALAIAGGTAEAFVRNDDGSPIRDSTLRYVERFVPDHSGANYAPHLTLGHARAAFLRELEVAPFTAFAFAPVAVGVYQLGNHGTARRGIWRWPGRTPDPGARP
;
A
#
# COMPACT_ATOMS: atom_id res chain seq x y z
N MET A 1 -36.80 35.88 41.68
CA MET A 1 -35.68 36.77 42.07
C MET A 1 -34.42 35.92 42.03
N GLU A 2 -33.55 36.20 41.04
CA GLU A 2 -32.16 35.71 40.78
C GLU A 2 -31.85 34.21 40.97
N SER A 3 -31.59 33.36 39.96
CA SER A 3 -30.75 33.44 38.74
C SER A 3 -29.27 33.76 39.03
N ARG A 4 -28.38 32.76 38.89
CA ARG A 4 -27.04 32.91 38.28
C ARG A 4 -26.54 31.59 37.67
N ARG A 5 -26.02 31.75 36.46
CA ARG A 5 -25.61 30.76 35.44
C ARG A 5 -24.18 30.23 35.67
N PRO A 6 -23.80 29.09 35.05
CA PRO A 6 -22.43 28.59 35.03
C PRO A 6 -21.55 29.31 33.98
N ALA A 7 -20.25 29.38 34.27
CA ALA A 7 -19.23 30.04 33.45
C ALA A 7 -18.81 29.19 32.24
N ARG A 8 -18.63 29.87 31.10
CA ARG A 8 -18.13 29.35 29.82
C ARG A 8 -16.59 29.38 29.80
N PHE A 9 -15.95 28.31 29.35
CA PHE A 9 -14.57 28.37 28.85
C PHE A 9 -14.60 28.62 27.33
N ARG A 10 -13.96 29.72 26.92
CA ARG A 10 -13.75 30.09 25.51
C ARG A 10 -12.39 29.58 25.04
N ARG A 11 -12.35 29.11 23.79
CA ARG A 11 -11.15 28.97 22.95
C ARG A 11 -10.48 30.33 22.73
N ALA A 12 -9.16 30.33 22.57
CA ALA A 12 -8.44 31.36 21.83
C ALA A 12 -7.35 30.71 20.97
N CYS A 13 -7.43 30.94 19.66
CA CYS A 13 -6.35 30.77 18.70
C CYS A 13 -5.35 31.93 18.86
N GLY A 14 -4.07 31.68 18.57
CA GLY A 14 -3.06 32.71 18.36
C GLY A 14 -2.01 32.20 17.40
N PHE A 15 -1.84 32.90 16.27
CA PHE A 15 -0.81 32.69 15.25
C PHE A 15 0.03 33.97 15.11
N HIS A 16 1.31 33.77 14.77
CA HIS A 16 2.34 34.69 14.27
C HIS A 16 2.93 35.79 15.19
N ALA A 17 4.25 35.74 15.40
CA ALA A 17 5.24 36.40 14.55
C ALA A 17 6.67 36.08 15.04
N VAL A 18 7.60 35.81 14.12
CA VAL A 18 9.04 35.98 14.38
C VAL A 18 9.63 36.67 13.17
N ASP A 19 10.22 37.83 13.42
CA ASP A 19 10.82 38.75 12.45
C ASP A 19 12.33 38.52 12.34
N GLU A 20 12.86 39.07 11.25
CA GLU A 20 14.14 38.88 10.58
C GLU A 20 15.41 39.32 11.33
N GLY A 21 16.56 38.85 10.82
CA GLY A 21 17.70 39.74 10.57
C GLY A 21 19.01 39.41 11.29
N GLY A 22 20.03 39.01 10.52
CA GLY A 22 21.42 38.98 11.00
C GLY A 22 22.40 38.30 10.04
N ALA A 23 23.06 39.08 9.18
CA ALA A 23 23.92 38.65 8.08
C ALA A 23 25.44 38.58 8.42
N LEU A 24 26.12 37.66 7.72
CA LEU A 24 27.49 37.72 7.13
C LEU A 24 28.75 38.05 7.99
N ARG A 25 29.73 37.11 8.03
CA ARG A 25 30.97 37.11 7.17
C ARG A 25 32.00 36.00 7.54
N PRO A 26 32.93 35.64 6.61
CA PRO A 26 33.80 34.45 6.66
C PRO A 26 35.29 34.74 6.92
N ALA A 27 36.08 33.73 7.32
CA ALA A 27 37.51 33.56 6.95
C ALA A 27 38.07 32.23 7.50
N GLY A 28 38.91 31.55 6.70
CA GLY A 28 39.73 30.44 7.20
C GLY A 28 40.29 29.52 6.11
N ARG A 29 41.29 29.98 5.35
CA ARG A 29 42.19 29.09 4.58
C ARG A 29 43.19 28.46 5.53
N ILE A 30 43.40 27.14 5.45
CA ILE A 30 44.65 26.49 5.84
C ILE A 30 45.03 25.49 4.75
N ALA A 31 46.30 25.53 4.37
CA ALA A 31 46.90 24.75 3.31
C ALA A 31 47.58 23.47 3.82
N SER A 32 47.61 22.49 2.91
CA SER A 32 48.63 21.45 2.69
C SER A 32 48.85 20.37 3.76
N ARG A 33 48.67 19.11 3.33
CA ARG A 33 49.77 18.13 3.33
C ARG A 33 49.53 17.01 2.31
N PHE A 34 50.51 16.88 1.44
CA PHE A 34 50.73 15.80 0.48
C PHE A 34 51.19 14.54 1.22
N VAL A 35 50.55 13.39 0.97
CA VAL A 35 51.19 12.07 1.08
C VAL A 35 50.66 11.24 -0.08
N GLY A 36 51.54 10.92 -1.02
CA GLY A 36 51.25 10.05 -2.15
C GLY A 36 51.19 8.59 -1.71
N HIS A 37 50.26 7.83 -2.30
CA HIS A 37 50.38 6.40 -2.47
C HIS A 37 49.94 6.04 -3.89
N SER A 38 50.86 5.43 -4.62
CA SER A 38 50.68 4.89 -5.96
C SER A 38 49.88 3.59 -5.93
N ILE A 39 48.74 3.52 -6.61
CA ILE A 39 48.13 2.23 -6.98
C ILE A 39 47.50 2.34 -8.38
N GLY A 40 48.03 1.54 -9.30
CA GLY A 40 47.26 0.74 -10.26
C GLY A 40 46.44 1.46 -11.33
N ARG A 41 46.97 1.46 -12.56
CA ARG A 41 46.21 1.65 -13.80
C ARG A 41 45.03 0.67 -13.86
N ALA A 42 43.80 1.16 -13.82
CA ALA A 42 42.63 0.37 -14.22
C ALA A 42 42.53 0.36 -15.76
N CYS A 43 42.76 -0.80 -16.37
CA CYS A 43 42.43 -1.04 -17.76
C CYS A 43 40.90 -0.97 -17.93
N SER A 44 40.44 0.02 -18.68
CA SER A 44 39.08 0.16 -19.17
C SER A 44 38.75 -0.95 -20.17
N PHE A 45 38.16 -2.05 -19.70
CA PHE A 45 37.48 -3.02 -20.57
C PHE A 45 36.08 -2.52 -20.88
N LEU A 46 35.97 -1.66 -21.89
CA LEU A 46 34.72 -1.41 -22.61
C LEU A 46 34.33 -2.70 -23.34
N ARG A 47 33.54 -3.56 -22.68
CA ARG A 47 32.81 -4.62 -23.37
C ARG A 47 31.76 -3.96 -24.27
N ARG A 48 32.06 -3.87 -25.57
CA ARG A 48 31.05 -3.62 -26.60
C ARG A 48 29.97 -4.70 -26.48
N ARG A 49 28.74 -4.31 -26.16
CA ARG A 49 27.57 -5.19 -26.32
C ARG A 49 27.42 -5.50 -27.81
N PRO A 50 27.30 -6.76 -28.24
CA PRO A 50 26.92 -7.05 -29.61
C PRO A 50 25.50 -6.51 -29.85
N HIS A 51 25.33 -5.77 -30.95
CA HIS A 51 24.04 -5.30 -31.41
C HIS A 51 23.24 -6.53 -31.86
N LEU A 52 22.27 -6.94 -31.03
CA LEU A 52 21.26 -7.90 -31.46
C LEU A 52 20.29 -7.18 -32.40
N PRO A 53 19.82 -7.86 -33.48
CA PRO A 53 18.82 -7.30 -34.37
C PRO A 53 17.54 -7.01 -33.59
N SER A 54 16.98 -5.83 -33.82
CA SER A 54 15.71 -5.36 -33.26
C SER A 54 14.55 -6.18 -33.87
N GLY A 55 14.34 -7.39 -33.37
CA GLY A 55 13.01 -7.99 -33.37
C GLY A 55 12.19 -7.28 -32.30
N SER A 56 10.99 -6.84 -32.63
CA SER A 56 10.01 -6.43 -31.61
C SER A 56 9.88 -7.58 -30.62
N ALA A 57 10.40 -7.40 -29.40
CA ALA A 57 10.06 -8.31 -28.32
C ALA A 57 8.52 -8.41 -28.28
N PRO A 58 7.93 -9.60 -28.16
CA PRO A 58 6.48 -9.70 -27.97
C PRO A 58 6.12 -8.76 -26.82
N MET A 59 5.13 -7.88 -27.03
CA MET A 59 4.75 -6.92 -26.00
C MET A 59 4.43 -7.70 -24.73
N SER A 60 5.27 -7.56 -23.71
CA SER A 60 5.09 -8.25 -22.45
C SER A 60 3.84 -7.71 -21.78
N HIS A 61 2.98 -8.61 -21.34
CA HIS A 61 1.72 -8.25 -20.71
C HIS A 61 1.99 -7.55 -19.37
N PRO A 62 1.48 -6.32 -19.16
CA PRO A 62 1.47 -5.69 -17.84
C PRO A 62 0.58 -6.46 -16.88
N ILE A 63 0.96 -6.49 -15.61
CA ILE A 63 0.15 -7.00 -14.52
C ILE A 63 0.07 -5.97 -13.39
N ALA A 64 -1.14 -5.72 -12.90
CA ALA A 64 -1.39 -4.90 -11.72
C ALA A 64 -1.20 -5.77 -10.48
N ILE A 65 -0.21 -5.44 -9.65
CA ILE A 65 0.14 -6.20 -8.44
C ILE A 65 -0.24 -5.45 -7.18
N ASP A 66 -0.49 -6.22 -6.12
CA ASP A 66 -0.49 -5.78 -4.73
C ASP A 66 0.50 -6.65 -3.95
N VAL A 67 1.44 -6.02 -3.25
CA VAL A 67 2.22 -6.65 -2.19
C VAL A 67 1.54 -6.30 -0.88
N LEU A 68 1.10 -7.31 -0.14
CA LEU A 68 0.18 -7.14 0.97
C LEU A 68 0.50 -8.03 2.16
N LEU A 69 -0.06 -7.67 3.32
CA LEU A 69 -0.09 -8.48 4.53
C LEU A 69 -1.44 -9.18 4.67
N GLU A 70 -1.40 -10.48 4.97
CA GLU A 70 -2.58 -11.27 5.31
C GLU A 70 -2.80 -11.26 6.83
N PRO A 71 -3.98 -10.83 7.32
CA PRO A 71 -4.33 -10.89 8.74
C PRO A 71 -4.49 -12.33 9.23
N ASP A 72 -4.43 -12.52 10.54
CA ASP A 72 -4.75 -13.81 11.16
C ASP A 72 -6.22 -14.25 10.92
N PRO A 73 -6.54 -15.55 11.05
CA PRO A 73 -7.88 -16.07 10.78
C PRO A 73 -9.01 -15.40 11.60
N VAL A 74 -8.72 -14.96 12.83
CA VAL A 74 -9.69 -14.29 13.70
C VAL A 74 -10.04 -12.92 13.12
N THR A 75 -9.03 -12.17 12.69
CA THR A 75 -9.18 -10.87 12.06
C THR A 75 -9.87 -10.98 10.70
N GLN A 76 -9.55 -12.01 9.92
CA GLN A 76 -10.25 -12.29 8.67
C GLN A 76 -11.74 -12.61 8.90
N ALA A 77 -12.08 -13.40 9.94
CA ALA A 77 -13.47 -13.69 10.28
C ALA A 77 -14.25 -12.41 10.64
N ARG A 78 -13.66 -11.55 11.49
CA ARG A 78 -14.24 -10.24 11.82
C ARG A 78 -14.44 -9.35 10.59
N ALA A 79 -13.48 -9.36 9.66
CA ALA A 79 -13.58 -8.58 8.44
C ALA A 79 -14.72 -9.11 7.54
N ARG A 80 -14.90 -10.43 7.47
CA ARG A 80 -16.00 -11.09 6.74
C ARG A 80 -17.37 -10.76 7.34
N GLU A 81 -17.49 -10.72 8.65
CA GLU A 81 -18.74 -10.32 9.32
C GLU A 81 -19.14 -8.88 8.99
N LEU A 82 -18.20 -7.93 9.10
CA LEU A 82 -18.46 -6.53 8.72
C LEU A 82 -18.73 -6.39 7.22
N ASN A 83 -17.98 -7.09 6.37
CA ASN A 83 -18.23 -7.13 4.93
C ASN A 83 -19.64 -7.63 4.61
N ALA A 84 -20.13 -8.67 5.31
CA ALA A 84 -21.49 -9.16 5.14
C ALA A 84 -22.55 -8.11 5.52
N ALA A 85 -22.33 -7.37 6.61
CA ALA A 85 -23.21 -6.26 7.00
C ALA A 85 -23.21 -5.12 5.96
N LEU A 86 -22.04 -4.73 5.44
CA LEU A 86 -21.92 -3.74 4.37
C LEU A 86 -22.64 -4.18 3.09
N ARG A 87 -22.54 -5.47 2.73
CA ARG A 87 -23.24 -6.03 1.57
C ARG A 87 -24.75 -6.17 1.77
N ALA A 88 -25.22 -6.41 2.99
CA ALA A 88 -26.66 -6.39 3.28
C ALA A 88 -27.26 -4.99 3.01
N ASP A 89 -26.47 -3.93 3.26
CA ASP A 89 -26.83 -2.55 2.94
C ASP A 89 -26.64 -2.20 1.45
N HIS A 90 -25.57 -2.70 0.83
CA HIS A 90 -25.24 -2.46 -0.58
C HIS A 90 -24.82 -3.77 -1.28
N PRO A 91 -25.78 -4.53 -1.85
CA PRO A 91 -25.50 -5.85 -2.43
C PRO A 91 -24.51 -5.88 -3.60
N ALA A 92 -24.28 -4.74 -4.25
CA ALA A 92 -23.30 -4.60 -5.33
C ALA A 92 -21.84 -4.48 -4.83
N GLY A 93 -21.60 -4.42 -3.51
CA GLY A 93 -20.26 -4.49 -2.93
C GLY A 93 -19.62 -5.87 -3.09
N PHE A 94 -18.28 -5.91 -3.11
CA PHE A 94 -17.56 -7.19 -3.18
C PHE A 94 -17.71 -8.01 -1.90
N ALA A 95 -17.74 -9.33 -2.05
CA ALA A 95 -17.62 -10.27 -0.94
C ALA A 95 -16.15 -10.58 -0.66
N PHE A 96 -15.80 -10.81 0.59
CA PHE A 96 -14.60 -11.59 0.86
C PHE A 96 -14.88 -13.07 0.59
N ASP A 97 -14.10 -13.68 -0.29
CA ASP A 97 -14.22 -15.07 -0.74
C ASP A 97 -12.84 -15.70 -0.95
N ALA A 98 -12.75 -16.82 -1.67
CA ALA A 98 -11.47 -17.50 -1.94
C ALA A 98 -10.50 -16.66 -2.80
N THR A 99 -11.05 -15.72 -3.57
CA THR A 99 -10.32 -14.81 -4.47
C THR A 99 -10.43 -13.36 -4.00
N HIS A 100 -10.94 -13.09 -2.80
CA HIS A 100 -11.04 -11.74 -2.25
C HIS A 100 -10.68 -11.84 -0.77
N LEU A 101 -9.39 -11.69 -0.47
CA LEU A 101 -8.90 -11.79 0.89
C LEU A 101 -8.88 -10.41 1.58
N PRO A 102 -9.29 -10.32 2.85
CA PRO A 102 -8.97 -9.16 3.67
C PRO A 102 -7.45 -9.00 3.76
N HIS A 103 -6.94 -7.79 3.51
CA HIS A 103 -5.51 -7.54 3.47
C HIS A 103 -5.15 -6.11 3.88
N VAL A 104 -3.87 -5.89 4.19
CA VAL A 104 -3.26 -4.57 4.34
C VAL A 104 -2.25 -4.40 3.22
N THR A 105 -2.48 -3.47 2.31
CA THR A 105 -1.59 -3.16 1.19
C THR A 105 -0.29 -2.53 1.69
N LEU A 106 0.85 -3.02 1.19
CA LEU A 106 2.17 -2.40 1.34
C LEU A 106 2.52 -1.58 0.10
N VAL A 107 2.28 -2.14 -1.09
CA VAL A 107 2.50 -1.44 -2.37
C VAL A 107 1.61 -1.99 -3.48
N GLN A 108 1.03 -1.10 -4.30
CA GLN A 108 0.39 -1.46 -5.56
C GLN A 108 1.11 -0.82 -6.73
N ARG A 109 1.41 -1.59 -7.79
CA ARG A 109 2.09 -1.13 -9.01
C ARG A 109 1.71 -1.94 -10.24
N TYR A 110 2.04 -1.40 -11.41
CA TYR A 110 2.13 -2.18 -12.64
C TYR A 110 3.57 -2.66 -12.85
N VAL A 111 3.73 -3.93 -13.20
CA VAL A 111 5.00 -4.55 -13.63
C VAL A 111 4.74 -5.38 -14.88
N TYR A 112 5.78 -5.83 -15.59
CA TYR A 112 5.58 -6.84 -16.62
C TYR A 112 5.56 -8.24 -16.04
N GLU A 113 4.79 -9.15 -16.64
CA GLU A 113 4.77 -10.56 -16.22
C GLU A 113 6.15 -11.23 -16.23
N HIS A 114 7.02 -10.87 -17.18
CA HIS A 114 8.38 -11.43 -17.24
C HIS A 114 9.31 -10.96 -16.11
N ASP A 115 8.95 -9.87 -15.41
CA ASP A 115 9.71 -9.36 -14.27
C ASP A 115 9.23 -9.96 -12.94
N LEU A 116 8.18 -10.79 -12.93
CA LEU A 116 7.62 -11.36 -11.71
C LEU A 116 8.67 -12.17 -10.93
N ASP A 117 9.46 -13.02 -11.57
CA ASP A 117 10.47 -13.82 -10.85
C ASP A 117 11.48 -12.94 -10.10
N ALA A 118 11.92 -11.84 -10.73
CA ALA A 118 12.83 -10.88 -10.11
C ALA A 118 12.16 -10.12 -8.95
N LEU A 119 10.91 -9.69 -9.14
CA LEU A 119 10.12 -9.05 -8.10
C LEU A 119 9.95 -9.97 -6.89
N LEU A 120 9.51 -11.22 -7.12
CA LEU A 120 9.22 -12.19 -6.07
C LEU A 120 10.46 -12.54 -5.26
N ALA A 121 11.62 -12.70 -5.91
CA ALA A 121 12.88 -12.90 -5.22
C ALA A 121 13.24 -11.70 -4.32
N GLY A 122 13.03 -10.48 -4.81
CA GLY A 122 13.24 -9.27 -4.01
C GLY A 122 12.31 -9.17 -2.81
N ILE A 123 11.01 -9.39 -3.01
CA ILE A 123 10.01 -9.36 -1.93
C ILE A 123 10.27 -10.47 -0.90
N ALA A 124 10.71 -11.66 -1.32
CA ALA A 124 11.13 -12.72 -0.42
C ALA A 124 12.30 -12.29 0.48
N SER A 125 13.33 -11.65 -0.09
CA SER A 125 14.47 -11.12 0.66
C SER A 125 14.05 -10.04 1.67
N VAL A 126 13.09 -9.18 1.30
CA VAL A 126 12.52 -8.18 2.22
C VAL A 126 11.78 -8.88 3.36
N ALA A 127 10.95 -9.88 3.05
CA ALA A 127 10.18 -10.62 4.05
C ALA A 127 11.09 -11.33 5.07
N GLU A 128 12.17 -11.95 4.61
CA GLU A 128 13.17 -12.59 5.48
C GLU A 128 13.90 -11.57 6.38
N THR A 129 14.20 -10.39 5.84
CA THR A 129 14.95 -9.34 6.57
C THR A 129 14.08 -8.59 7.57
N GLN A 130 12.87 -8.18 7.17
CA GLN A 130 11.95 -7.36 7.97
C GLN A 130 11.07 -8.20 8.90
N ASN A 131 10.94 -9.51 8.65
CA ASN A 131 10.13 -10.45 9.42
C ASN A 131 8.71 -9.93 9.74
N PRO A 132 7.82 -9.76 8.73
CA PRO A 132 6.49 -9.19 8.92
C PRO A 132 5.61 -9.96 9.92
N LEU A 133 5.92 -11.23 10.21
CA LEU A 133 5.20 -12.06 11.19
C LEU A 133 5.46 -11.62 12.64
N ALA A 134 6.52 -10.86 12.89
CA ALA A 134 6.81 -10.29 14.19
C ALA A 134 6.08 -8.96 14.45
N LEU A 135 5.36 -8.42 13.45
CA LEU A 135 4.60 -7.20 13.61
C LEU A 135 3.34 -7.42 14.45
N SER A 136 2.96 -6.39 15.19
CA SER A 136 1.63 -6.23 15.80
C SER A 136 0.99 -4.99 15.19
N LEU A 137 -0.16 -5.14 14.55
CA LEU A 137 -0.88 -4.08 13.87
C LEU A 137 -2.09 -3.64 14.70
N ASP A 138 -2.05 -2.42 15.20
CA ASP A 138 -3.11 -1.87 16.06
C ASP A 138 -4.24 -1.29 15.21
N VAL A 139 -5.40 -1.94 15.26
CA VAL A 139 -6.63 -1.42 14.67
C VAL A 139 -7.28 -0.45 15.65
N THR A 140 -7.37 0.81 15.24
CA THR A 140 -7.78 1.93 16.12
C THR A 140 -9.20 2.41 15.87
N GLY A 141 -9.83 2.01 14.77
CA GLY A 141 -11.18 2.42 14.44
C GLY A 141 -11.61 2.03 13.03
N VAL A 142 -12.84 2.41 12.69
CA VAL A 142 -13.33 2.42 11.32
C VAL A 142 -13.05 3.81 10.74
N GLN A 143 -12.62 3.86 9.49
CA GLN A 143 -12.61 5.05 8.66
C GLN A 143 -13.50 4.82 7.45
N VAL A 144 -14.21 5.86 7.00
CA VAL A 144 -15.05 5.75 5.80
C VAL A 144 -14.66 6.78 4.76
N ARG A 145 -14.84 6.42 3.49
CA ARG A 145 -14.73 7.32 2.37
C ARG A 145 -16.07 7.31 1.65
N VAL A 146 -16.77 8.43 1.66
CA VAL A 146 -18.03 8.60 0.94
C VAL A 146 -17.78 9.27 -0.41
N ASP A 147 -18.39 8.74 -1.46
CA ASP A 147 -18.41 9.28 -2.81
C ASP A 147 -19.83 9.21 -3.37
N GLY A 148 -20.50 10.36 -3.40
CA GLY A 148 -21.94 10.44 -3.67
C GLY A 148 -22.78 9.69 -2.62
N ASP A 149 -23.66 8.81 -3.08
CA ASP A 149 -24.59 8.05 -2.24
C ASP A 149 -24.01 6.72 -1.70
N THR A 150 -22.77 6.40 -2.08
CA THR A 150 -22.07 5.18 -1.66
C THR A 150 -20.68 5.52 -1.13
N GLY A 151 -19.92 4.51 -0.73
CA GLY A 151 -18.55 4.70 -0.29
C GLY A 151 -17.90 3.38 0.09
N SER A 152 -16.78 3.46 0.80
CA SER A 152 -16.11 2.31 1.41
C SER A 152 -15.88 2.52 2.91
N ALA A 153 -15.84 1.42 3.63
CA ALA A 153 -15.34 1.36 5.00
C ALA A 153 -14.01 0.61 5.03
N SER A 154 -13.11 1.04 5.90
CA SER A 154 -11.86 0.36 6.19
C SER A 154 -11.58 0.40 7.68
N TRP A 155 -10.88 -0.61 8.19
CA TRP A 155 -10.22 -0.49 9.48
C TRP A 155 -8.98 0.39 9.35
N ARG A 156 -8.84 1.35 10.26
CA ARG A 156 -7.65 2.20 10.40
C ARG A 156 -6.61 1.48 11.25
N ILE A 157 -5.42 1.32 10.69
CA ILE A 157 -4.28 0.74 11.40
C ILE A 157 -3.35 1.87 11.83
N ALA A 158 -2.89 1.84 13.08
CA ALA A 158 -1.92 2.81 13.54
C ALA A 158 -0.59 2.63 12.79
N PRO A 159 0.04 3.71 12.28
CA PRO A 159 1.35 3.61 11.67
C PRO A 159 2.39 3.22 12.74
N SER A 160 3.37 2.42 12.34
CA SER A 160 4.54 2.10 13.17
C SER A 160 5.81 2.20 12.32
N PRO A 161 6.98 2.52 12.91
CA PRO A 161 8.24 2.58 12.17
C PRO A 161 8.57 1.26 11.46
N ALA A 162 8.28 0.11 12.09
CA ALA A 162 8.54 -1.20 11.52
C ALA A 162 7.62 -1.50 10.31
N LEU A 163 6.33 -1.15 10.39
CA LEU A 163 5.42 -1.30 9.26
C LEU A 163 5.77 -0.35 8.11
N GLN A 164 6.19 0.89 8.43
CA GLN A 164 6.66 1.85 7.43
C GLN A 164 7.92 1.33 6.71
N ALA A 165 8.91 0.86 7.46
CA ALA A 165 10.14 0.32 6.88
C ALA A 165 9.86 -0.88 5.95
N LEU A 166 8.97 -1.78 6.35
CA LEU A 166 8.52 -2.88 5.50
C LEU A 166 7.85 -2.38 4.20
N ALA A 167 6.93 -1.41 4.31
CA ALA A 167 6.26 -0.85 3.13
C ALA A 167 7.25 -0.14 2.20
N ASP A 168 8.22 0.60 2.74
CA ASP A 168 9.25 1.31 1.99
C ASP A 168 10.21 0.35 1.26
N ASP A 169 10.63 -0.75 1.91
CA ASP A 169 11.50 -1.76 1.29
C ASP A 169 10.77 -2.56 0.19
N CYS A 170 9.50 -2.92 0.42
CA CYS A 170 8.64 -3.52 -0.60
C CYS A 170 8.42 -2.56 -1.78
N LEU A 171 8.19 -1.27 -1.50
CA LEU A 171 8.06 -0.24 -2.51
C LEU A 171 9.34 -0.09 -3.33
N ALA A 172 10.50 0.02 -2.70
CA ALA A 172 11.78 0.17 -3.39
C ALA A 172 12.04 -1.01 -4.34
N THR A 173 11.72 -2.23 -3.89
CA THR A 173 11.81 -3.46 -4.68
C THR A 173 10.87 -3.41 -5.89
N ALA A 174 9.59 -3.13 -5.68
CA ALA A 174 8.61 -3.08 -6.77
C ALA A 174 8.88 -1.93 -7.75
N GLN A 175 9.30 -0.77 -7.25
CA GLN A 175 9.57 0.43 -8.03
C GLN A 175 10.70 0.26 -9.03
N ALA A 176 11.68 -0.61 -8.73
CA ALA A 176 12.79 -0.90 -9.64
C ALA A 176 12.34 -1.61 -10.94
N LEU A 177 11.18 -2.27 -10.92
CA LEU A 177 10.61 -3.04 -12.03
C LEU A 177 9.31 -2.42 -12.56
N ALA A 178 8.90 -1.29 -12.00
CA ALA A 178 7.57 -0.78 -12.23
C ALA A 178 7.47 0.02 -13.53
N ILE A 179 6.30 -0.10 -14.15
CA ILE A 179 5.92 0.62 -15.36
C ILE A 179 4.75 1.56 -15.09
N ALA A 180 4.47 2.42 -16.07
CA ALA A 180 3.34 3.35 -16.08
C ALA A 180 2.39 3.00 -17.23
N GLY A 181 1.15 3.50 -17.17
CA GLY A 181 0.18 3.34 -18.25
C GLY A 181 -0.46 1.94 -18.30
N GLY A 182 -0.65 1.31 -17.15
CA GLY A 182 -1.42 0.07 -17.06
C GLY A 182 -2.88 0.27 -17.49
N THR A 183 -3.44 -0.72 -18.18
CA THR A 183 -4.83 -0.72 -18.63
C THR A 183 -5.64 -1.74 -17.83
N ALA A 184 -6.96 -1.79 -18.07
CA ALA A 184 -7.83 -2.80 -17.46
C ALA A 184 -7.40 -4.26 -17.75
N GLU A 185 -6.58 -4.49 -18.79
CA GLU A 185 -6.06 -5.81 -19.12
C GLU A 185 -5.07 -6.33 -18.08
N ALA A 186 -4.43 -5.44 -17.31
CA ALA A 186 -3.46 -5.82 -16.28
C ALA A 186 -4.12 -6.43 -15.02
N PHE A 187 -5.44 -6.35 -14.91
CA PHE A 187 -6.22 -6.78 -13.74
C PHE A 187 -6.93 -8.11 -14.01
N VAL A 188 -7.27 -8.82 -12.93
CA VAL A 188 -8.24 -9.92 -13.00
C VAL A 188 -9.61 -9.34 -13.37
N ARG A 189 -10.22 -9.86 -14.44
CA ARG A 189 -11.53 -9.43 -14.92
C ARG A 189 -12.61 -9.70 -13.88
N ASN A 190 -13.63 -8.85 -13.84
CA ASN A 190 -14.81 -9.10 -13.00
C ASN A 190 -15.60 -10.29 -13.55
N ASP A 191 -16.13 -11.12 -12.66
CA ASP A 191 -16.84 -12.35 -13.03
C ASP A 191 -18.13 -12.06 -13.80
N ASP A 192 -18.75 -10.89 -13.57
CA ASP A 192 -19.94 -10.39 -14.26
C ASP A 192 -19.63 -9.71 -15.60
N GLY A 193 -18.35 -9.63 -15.99
CA GLY A 193 -17.89 -8.98 -17.22
C GLY A 193 -17.89 -7.45 -17.18
N SER A 194 -18.26 -6.83 -16.05
CA SER A 194 -18.20 -5.38 -15.88
C SER A 194 -16.75 -4.88 -16.01
N PRO A 195 -16.53 -3.65 -16.51
CA PRO A 195 -15.17 -3.12 -16.66
C PRO A 195 -14.52 -2.83 -15.31
N ILE A 196 -13.18 -2.87 -15.28
CA ILE A 196 -12.40 -2.30 -14.18
C ILE A 196 -12.65 -0.79 -14.16
N ARG A 197 -12.94 -0.23 -12.98
CA ARG A 197 -13.27 1.20 -12.86
C ARG A 197 -12.05 2.07 -13.16
N ASP A 198 -12.26 3.20 -13.82
CA ASP A 198 -11.22 4.21 -14.03
C ASP A 198 -10.59 4.69 -12.72
N SER A 199 -11.37 4.72 -11.64
CA SER A 199 -10.86 5.06 -10.31
C SER A 199 -9.83 4.03 -9.81
N THR A 200 -10.01 2.75 -10.12
CA THR A 200 -9.05 1.68 -9.77
C THR A 200 -7.79 1.78 -10.61
N LEU A 201 -7.92 2.00 -11.92
CA LEU A 201 -6.76 2.22 -12.81
C LEU A 201 -5.91 3.40 -12.34
N ARG A 202 -6.58 4.53 -12.04
CA ARG A 202 -5.94 5.76 -11.54
C ARG A 202 -5.31 5.56 -10.18
N TYR A 203 -5.94 4.78 -9.29
CA TYR A 203 -5.40 4.51 -7.96
C TYR A 203 -4.05 3.79 -8.03
N VAL A 204 -3.95 2.73 -8.85
CA VAL A 204 -2.69 1.97 -9.02
C VAL A 204 -1.63 2.83 -9.71
N GLU A 205 -2.01 3.61 -10.73
CA GLU A 205 -1.10 4.53 -11.43
C GLU A 205 -0.51 5.58 -10.48
N ARG A 206 -1.33 6.09 -9.54
CA ARG A 206 -0.95 7.15 -8.61
C ARG A 206 -0.56 6.65 -7.22
N PHE A 207 -0.43 5.34 -7.01
CA PHE A 207 -0.19 4.78 -5.69
C PHE A 207 1.06 5.38 -5.02
N VAL A 208 2.17 5.48 -5.74
CA VAL A 208 3.42 6.01 -5.16
C VAL A 208 3.30 7.47 -4.73
N PRO A 209 2.92 8.43 -5.59
CA PRO A 209 2.82 9.82 -5.16
C PRO A 209 1.74 10.05 -4.09
N ASP A 210 0.65 9.28 -4.09
CA ASP A 210 -0.53 9.59 -3.26
C ASP A 210 -0.64 8.73 -1.99
N HIS A 211 -0.02 7.54 -1.93
CA HIS A 211 -0.27 6.51 -0.90
C HIS A 211 0.99 5.84 -0.35
N SER A 212 2.18 6.38 -0.62
CA SER A 212 3.45 5.80 -0.15
C SER A 212 4.33 6.80 0.62
N GLY A 213 5.41 6.30 1.26
CA GLY A 213 6.32 7.11 2.06
C GLY A 213 5.57 7.89 3.14
N ALA A 214 5.73 9.21 3.18
CA ALA A 214 5.05 10.07 4.15
C ALA A 214 3.51 10.06 4.03
N ASN A 215 2.96 9.63 2.90
CA ASN A 215 1.51 9.50 2.68
C ASN A 215 0.99 8.09 2.98
N TYR A 216 1.85 7.16 3.42
CA TYR A 216 1.44 5.80 3.72
C TYR A 216 0.48 5.77 4.92
N ALA A 217 -0.73 5.29 4.66
CA ALA A 217 -1.80 5.20 5.64
C ALA A 217 -2.34 3.76 5.65
N PRO A 218 -1.81 2.88 6.52
CA PRO A 218 -2.16 1.47 6.52
C PRO A 218 -3.63 1.28 6.92
N HIS A 219 -4.33 0.47 6.14
CA HIS A 219 -5.74 0.18 6.36
C HIS A 219 -6.11 -1.18 5.78
N LEU A 220 -7.22 -1.74 6.25
CA LEU A 220 -7.85 -2.92 5.68
C LEU A 220 -9.25 -2.55 5.22
N THR A 221 -9.47 -2.56 3.90
CA THR A 221 -10.77 -2.22 3.31
C THR A 221 -11.77 -3.34 3.54
N LEU A 222 -12.90 -3.03 4.16
CA LEU A 222 -13.94 -3.98 4.58
C LEU A 222 -15.02 -4.18 3.53
N GLY A 223 -15.24 -3.21 2.65
CA GLY A 223 -16.26 -3.29 1.61
C GLY A 223 -16.89 -1.94 1.29
N HIS A 224 -17.99 -1.99 0.55
CA HIS A 224 -18.75 -0.84 0.09
C HIS A 224 -20.17 -0.86 0.69
N ALA A 225 -20.68 0.34 1.00
CA ALA A 225 -22.04 0.53 1.52
C ALA A 225 -22.60 1.89 1.09
N ARG A 226 -23.88 2.13 1.40
CA ARG A 226 -24.50 3.44 1.22
C ARG A 226 -23.92 4.45 2.20
N ALA A 227 -23.85 5.71 1.78
CA ALA A 227 -23.27 6.80 2.56
C ALA A 227 -23.89 6.95 3.96
N ALA A 228 -25.20 6.71 4.09
CA ALA A 228 -25.90 6.77 5.38
C ALA A 228 -25.35 5.73 6.37
N PHE A 229 -25.28 4.46 5.96
CA PHE A 229 -24.79 3.38 6.80
C PHE A 229 -23.30 3.55 7.15
N LEU A 230 -22.49 4.04 6.21
CA LEU A 230 -21.07 4.34 6.46
C LEU A 230 -20.88 5.40 7.55
N ARG A 231 -21.68 6.47 7.54
CA ARG A 231 -21.61 7.52 8.57
C ARG A 231 -22.02 7.01 9.95
N GLU A 232 -23.00 6.11 10.01
CA GLU A 232 -23.37 5.43 11.25
C GLU A 232 -22.22 4.55 11.77
N LEU A 233 -21.59 3.78 10.87
CA LEU A 233 -20.47 2.90 11.21
C LEU A 233 -19.24 3.68 11.71
N GLU A 234 -18.96 4.87 11.16
CA GLU A 234 -17.81 5.68 11.55
C GLU A 234 -17.91 6.22 12.99
N VAL A 235 -19.12 6.53 13.47
CA VAL A 235 -19.35 7.07 14.81
C VAL A 235 -19.76 6.01 15.84
N ALA A 236 -19.99 4.77 15.40
CA ALA A 236 -20.29 3.66 16.29
C ALA A 236 -19.14 3.41 17.27
N PRO A 237 -19.42 3.02 18.53
CA PRO A 237 -18.38 2.63 19.47
C PRO A 237 -17.51 1.51 18.88
N PHE A 238 -16.19 1.70 18.97
CA PHE A 238 -15.21 0.75 18.45
C PHE A 238 -14.29 0.27 19.57
N THR A 239 -14.15 -1.05 19.71
CA THR A 239 -13.16 -1.65 20.59
C THR A 239 -11.88 -1.89 19.81
N ALA A 240 -10.84 -1.12 20.14
CA ALA A 240 -9.52 -1.32 19.56
C ALA A 240 -9.00 -2.75 19.80
N PHE A 241 -8.29 -3.28 18.83
CA PHE A 241 -7.66 -4.59 18.91
C PHE A 241 -6.37 -4.59 18.09
N ALA A 242 -5.50 -5.56 18.36
CA ALA A 242 -4.29 -5.78 17.58
C ALA A 242 -4.33 -7.16 16.93
N PHE A 243 -3.62 -7.32 15.82
CA PHE A 243 -3.40 -8.61 15.19
C PHE A 243 -1.99 -8.71 14.62
N ALA A 244 -1.50 -9.93 14.47
CA ALA A 244 -0.25 -10.20 13.77
C ALA A 244 -0.54 -10.66 12.34
N PRO A 245 0.19 -10.17 11.32
CA PRO A 245 0.14 -10.76 10.00
C PRO A 245 0.58 -12.24 10.04
N VAL A 246 -0.08 -13.08 9.26
CA VAL A 246 0.31 -14.51 9.12
C VAL A 246 1.07 -14.78 7.83
N ALA A 247 1.05 -13.84 6.89
CA ALA A 247 1.84 -13.89 5.67
C ALA A 247 2.01 -12.50 5.06
N VAL A 248 3.04 -12.39 4.21
CA VAL A 248 3.11 -11.42 3.12
C VAL A 248 2.80 -12.15 1.81
N GLY A 249 2.17 -11.49 0.86
CA GLY A 249 1.87 -12.07 -0.44
C GLY A 249 1.96 -11.07 -1.56
N VAL A 250 2.07 -11.60 -2.78
CA VAL A 250 1.94 -10.83 -4.02
C VAL A 250 0.73 -11.36 -4.76
N TYR A 251 -0.20 -10.48 -5.09
CA TYR A 251 -1.46 -10.80 -5.74
C TYR A 251 -1.64 -9.95 -6.98
N GLN A 252 -2.27 -10.51 -8.02
CA GLN A 252 -2.84 -9.69 -9.08
C GLN A 252 -4.11 -9.01 -8.56
N LEU A 253 -4.21 -7.72 -8.83
CA LEU A 253 -5.35 -6.90 -8.48
C LEU A 253 -6.55 -7.19 -9.37
N GLY A 254 -7.73 -7.05 -8.78
CA GLY A 254 -8.99 -6.86 -9.49
C GLY A 254 -9.54 -5.45 -9.31
N ASN A 255 -10.81 -5.28 -9.67
CA ASN A 255 -11.52 -4.04 -9.45
C ASN A 255 -11.56 -3.67 -7.95
N HIS A 256 -11.70 -2.38 -7.64
CA HIS A 256 -11.69 -1.86 -6.26
C HIS A 256 -10.38 -2.12 -5.48
N GLY A 257 -9.28 -2.48 -6.14
CA GLY A 257 -8.02 -2.79 -5.47
C GLY A 257 -8.05 -4.12 -4.72
N THR A 258 -8.92 -5.05 -5.12
CA THR A 258 -9.07 -6.35 -4.46
C THR A 258 -7.93 -7.29 -4.84
N ALA A 259 -7.41 -8.05 -3.87
CA ALA A 259 -6.40 -9.07 -4.11
C ALA A 259 -7.04 -10.34 -4.69
N ARG A 260 -7.01 -10.49 -6.04
CA ARG A 260 -7.80 -11.50 -6.76
C ARG A 260 -7.09 -12.82 -7.00
N ARG A 261 -5.92 -12.77 -7.64
CA ARG A 261 -5.14 -13.97 -8.00
C ARG A 261 -3.85 -13.97 -7.20
N GLY A 262 -3.71 -14.92 -6.28
CA GLY A 262 -2.46 -15.12 -5.55
C GLY A 262 -1.35 -15.55 -6.50
N ILE A 263 -0.25 -14.79 -6.51
CA ILE A 263 0.95 -15.06 -7.32
C ILE A 263 2.01 -15.70 -6.43
N TRP A 264 2.14 -15.24 -5.19
CA TRP A 264 3.16 -15.71 -4.26
C TRP A 264 2.77 -15.40 -2.81
N ARG A 265 3.32 -16.17 -1.86
CA ARG A 265 3.03 -16.04 -0.43
C ARG A 265 4.21 -16.52 0.42
N TRP A 266 4.47 -15.83 1.54
CA TRP A 266 5.47 -16.19 2.54
C TRP A 266 4.98 -15.92 3.96
N PRO A 267 5.20 -16.84 4.92
CA PRO A 267 5.64 -18.21 4.71
C PRO A 267 4.53 -19.01 4.03
N GLY A 268 4.90 -20.09 3.33
CA GLY A 268 3.95 -20.99 2.68
C GLY A 268 4.24 -21.19 1.20
N ARG A 269 3.33 -21.88 0.53
CA ARG A 269 3.41 -22.14 -0.91
C ARG A 269 2.72 -21.02 -1.68
N THR A 270 3.22 -20.76 -2.88
CA THR A 270 2.53 -20.05 -3.96
C THR A 270 1.07 -20.52 -4.01
N PRO A 271 0.09 -19.60 -3.89
CA PRO A 271 -1.32 -19.95 -4.03
C PRO A 271 -1.54 -20.61 -5.40
N ASP A 272 -2.24 -21.75 -5.42
CA ASP A 272 -2.61 -22.39 -6.69
C ASP A 272 -3.68 -21.52 -7.37
N PRO A 273 -3.40 -20.93 -8.55
CA PRO A 273 -4.36 -20.08 -9.25
C PRO A 273 -5.63 -20.83 -9.70
N GLY A 274 -5.63 -22.18 -9.63
CA GLY A 274 -6.76 -23.04 -9.96
C GLY A 274 -7.45 -23.72 -8.77
N ALA A 275 -6.94 -23.56 -7.54
CA ALA A 275 -7.58 -24.17 -6.38
C ALA A 275 -8.88 -23.43 -6.03
N ARG A 276 -10.02 -24.00 -6.46
CA ARG A 276 -11.29 -23.72 -5.78
C ARG A 276 -11.26 -24.41 -4.40
N PRO A 277 -11.87 -23.80 -3.37
CA PRO A 277 -12.03 -24.46 -2.07
C PRO A 277 -12.77 -25.79 -2.19
#